data_AF-K7Y7M3-F1
#
_entry.id   AF-K7Y7M3-F1
#
_cell.length_a   1.000
_cell.length_b   1.000
_cell.length_c   1.000
_cell.angle_alpha   90.00
_cell.angle_beta   90.00
_cell.angle_gamma   90.00
#
_symmetry.space_group_name_H-M   'P 1'
#
loop_
_entity.id
_entity.type
_entity.pdbx_description
1 polymer ?
#
loop_
_entity_poly.entity_id
_entity_poly.type
_entity_poly.pdbx_seq_one_letter_code
_entity_poly.pdbx_strand_id
1 'polypeptide(L)'
;MKKPLIIAGNGPSIKDLDYSLFPKDFEVFRCNQFYFEDKYYLGREIKGVFFNPCVLSSQMQTAQYLMDNGEYSIERFFCSVSTDRHDFDGDYQTILPVCGYLKAHYPFVCDTFSLFKEHEEILRHVKYHLKTYSKELSAGVLMLLSAIVLGYKEIYLVGIDFGASSWGHFYDESQSQHFSNHMADCHNIYYDMFTICLCQKYAKLYALAPNSPLRHILALNPQAKYHFELLDKPIGYTSDLIVSLPLEEKLLEFKNIEEKLLEFKNIEEKLLEFKNIEEKLLEFKNIEEKLLEFKNIEEKLLEFKNIEEKLLVNRLKNILRKIKRKILPFFGGGVTPTLKVSFRWGVA
;
A
#
# COMPACT_ATOMS: atom_id res chain seq x y z
N MET A 1 35.33 -1.90 -16.17
CA MET A 1 35.08 -0.63 -15.45
C MET A 1 33.82 -0.81 -14.61
N LYS A 2 33.77 -0.22 -13.41
CA LYS A 2 32.52 -0.20 -12.62
C LYS A 2 31.43 0.54 -13.41
N LYS A 3 30.18 0.12 -13.22
CA LYS A 3 29.02 0.84 -13.74
C LYS A 3 28.99 2.27 -13.17
N PRO A 4 28.40 3.24 -13.88
CA PRO A 4 27.97 4.49 -13.28
C PRO A 4 27.25 4.28 -11.95
N LEU A 5 27.48 5.17 -10.99
CA LEU A 5 26.85 5.11 -9.67
C LEU A 5 25.94 6.31 -9.47
N ILE A 6 24.71 6.07 -9.05
CA ILE A 6 23.83 7.10 -8.50
C ILE A 6 23.94 7.07 -6.98
N ILE A 7 24.27 8.20 -6.36
CA ILE A 7 24.27 8.39 -4.92
C ILE A 7 23.12 9.31 -4.57
N ALA A 8 22.22 8.84 -3.72
CA ALA A 8 21.09 9.62 -3.26
C ALA A 8 21.15 9.84 -1.75
N GLY A 9 21.26 11.11 -1.36
CA GLY A 9 20.82 11.54 -0.04
C GLY A 9 19.29 11.57 0.06
N ASN A 10 18.79 12.05 1.20
CA ASN A 10 17.36 12.09 1.49
C ASN A 10 16.75 13.49 1.38
N GLY A 11 17.44 14.44 0.74
CA GLY A 11 16.93 15.79 0.50
C GLY A 11 15.77 15.81 -0.53
N PRO A 12 15.00 16.91 -0.57
CA PRO A 12 13.79 17.04 -1.38
C PRO A 12 14.04 16.87 -2.89
N SER A 13 15.24 17.18 -3.38
CA SER A 13 15.53 17.10 -4.81
C SER A 13 15.42 15.70 -5.41
N ILE A 14 15.35 14.65 -4.59
CA ILE A 14 15.06 13.28 -5.07
C ILE A 14 13.70 13.19 -5.76
N LYS A 15 12.74 14.05 -5.39
CA LYS A 15 11.42 14.12 -6.03
C LYS A 15 11.43 14.91 -7.34
N ASP A 16 12.52 15.62 -7.62
CA ASP A 16 12.72 16.48 -8.80
C ASP A 16 13.74 15.90 -9.79
N LEU A 17 13.89 14.57 -9.81
CA LEU A 17 14.75 13.86 -10.74
C LEU A 17 14.32 14.10 -12.20
N ASP A 18 15.29 14.46 -13.04
CA ASP A 18 15.11 14.40 -14.50
C ASP A 18 15.62 13.05 -15.01
N TYR A 19 14.69 12.12 -15.21
CA TYR A 19 15.00 10.77 -15.67
C TYR A 19 15.66 10.73 -17.05
N SER A 20 15.55 11.79 -17.86
CA SER A 20 16.30 11.85 -19.12
C SER A 20 17.81 11.86 -18.89
N LEU A 21 18.28 12.36 -17.74
CA LEU A 21 19.70 12.47 -17.38
C LEU A 21 20.31 11.17 -16.82
N PHE A 22 19.55 10.07 -16.77
CA PHE A 22 20.02 8.83 -16.17
C PHE A 22 21.00 8.07 -17.07
N PRO A 23 22.11 7.56 -16.51
CA PRO A 23 22.96 6.60 -17.22
C PRO A 23 22.18 5.33 -17.59
N LYS A 24 22.63 4.61 -18.63
CA LYS A 24 21.93 3.42 -19.16
C LYS A 24 21.81 2.27 -18.15
N ASP A 25 22.90 1.98 -17.45
CA ASP A 25 23.05 0.85 -16.54
C ASP A 25 23.89 1.33 -15.36
N PHE A 26 23.30 1.34 -14.17
CA PHE A 26 23.87 1.99 -13.01
C PHE A 26 23.68 1.17 -11.73
N GLU A 27 24.52 1.47 -10.75
CA GLU A 27 24.40 1.01 -9.38
C GLU A 27 23.87 2.16 -8.51
N VAL A 28 23.30 1.85 -7.35
CA VAL A 28 22.68 2.85 -6.46
C VAL A 28 23.24 2.75 -5.04
N PHE A 29 23.65 3.89 -4.48
CA PHE A 29 23.86 4.07 -3.04
C PHE A 29 22.73 4.88 -2.42
N ARG A 30 22.22 4.39 -1.29
CA ARG A 30 21.17 5.03 -0.48
C ARG A 30 21.63 5.16 0.97
N CYS A 31 21.00 6.05 1.74
CA CYS A 31 21.32 6.20 3.17
C CYS A 31 20.08 6.36 4.05
N ASN A 32 20.21 5.95 5.32
CA ASN A 32 19.25 6.21 6.39
C ASN A 32 17.80 5.86 6.00
N GLN A 33 16.83 6.77 6.18
CA GLN A 33 15.41 6.53 5.90
C GLN A 33 15.04 6.64 4.41
N PHE A 34 15.89 6.13 3.52
CA PHE A 34 15.64 6.18 2.07
C PHE A 34 14.30 5.53 1.68
N TYR A 35 13.88 4.50 2.43
CA TYR A 35 12.69 3.70 2.21
C TYR A 35 11.39 4.43 2.58
N PHE A 36 11.46 5.61 3.21
CA PHE A 36 10.29 6.47 3.43
C PHE A 36 9.73 7.03 2.12
N GLU A 37 10.48 6.89 1.01
CA GLU A 37 10.02 7.29 -0.32
C GLU A 37 8.70 6.64 -0.67
N ASP A 38 7.82 7.41 -1.30
CA ASP A 38 6.50 6.98 -1.78
C ASP A 38 6.56 6.24 -3.12
N LYS A 39 7.71 6.33 -3.79
CA LYS A 39 7.99 5.69 -5.08
C LYS A 39 9.40 5.15 -5.09
N TYR A 40 9.67 4.15 -5.93
CA TYR A 40 11.01 3.67 -6.17
C TYR A 40 11.76 4.62 -7.12
N TYR A 41 12.11 5.82 -6.65
CA TYR A 41 12.75 6.88 -7.44
C TYR A 41 14.02 6.42 -8.16
N LEU A 42 14.74 5.46 -7.58
CA LEU A 42 15.97 4.88 -8.13
C LEU A 42 15.88 3.36 -8.30
N GLY A 43 14.67 2.80 -8.31
CA GLY A 43 14.44 1.36 -8.37
C GLY A 43 14.64 0.66 -7.02
N ARG A 44 14.63 -0.68 -7.08
CA ARG A 44 14.63 -1.56 -5.89
C ARG A 44 16.01 -2.15 -5.58
N GLU A 45 16.95 -2.05 -6.51
CA GLU A 45 18.29 -2.63 -6.37
C GLU A 45 19.27 -1.61 -5.78
N ILE A 46 19.77 -1.91 -4.58
CA ILE A 46 20.67 -1.05 -3.83
C ILE A 46 22.03 -1.75 -3.72
N LYS A 47 23.03 -1.14 -4.33
CA LYS A 47 24.40 -1.66 -4.30
C LYS A 47 25.06 -1.48 -2.94
N GLY A 48 24.74 -0.39 -2.24
CA GLY A 48 25.27 -0.07 -0.93
C GLY A 48 24.32 0.81 -0.15
N VAL A 49 23.97 0.39 1.07
CA VAL A 49 23.19 1.20 2.00
C VAL A 49 24.06 1.69 3.15
N PHE A 50 23.87 2.94 3.54
CA PHE A 50 24.69 3.64 4.53
C PHE A 50 23.83 4.07 5.71
N PHE A 51 24.14 3.58 6.91
CA PHE A 51 23.38 3.89 8.12
C PHE A 51 24.25 4.58 9.16
N ASN A 52 23.65 5.51 9.90
CA ASN A 52 24.30 6.16 11.02
C ASN A 52 24.43 5.18 12.22
N PRO A 53 25.53 5.28 12.99
CA PRO A 53 25.82 4.36 14.09
C PRO A 53 24.75 4.36 15.20
N CYS A 54 24.23 5.51 15.60
CA CYS A 54 23.26 5.65 16.70
C CYS A 54 21.90 4.98 16.44
N VAL A 55 21.58 4.67 15.19
CA VAL A 55 20.35 3.97 14.80
C VAL A 55 20.66 2.69 14.02
N LEU A 56 21.92 2.23 14.03
CA LEU A 56 22.38 1.14 13.18
C LEU A 56 21.57 -0.14 13.45
N SER A 57 21.32 -0.47 14.72
CA SER A 57 20.58 -1.68 15.09
C SER A 57 19.17 -1.70 14.47
N SER A 58 18.38 -0.64 14.69
CA SER A 58 17.03 -0.52 14.14
C SER A 58 17.03 -0.45 12.61
N GLN A 59 18.00 0.22 12.01
CA GLN A 59 18.15 0.27 10.55
C GLN A 59 18.51 -1.10 9.96
N MET A 60 19.35 -1.89 10.64
CA MET A 60 19.68 -3.25 10.21
C MET A 60 18.46 -4.18 10.27
N GLN A 61 17.65 -4.08 11.33
CA GLN A 61 16.38 -4.82 11.43
C GLN A 61 15.40 -4.40 10.33
N THR A 62 15.25 -3.10 10.11
CA THR A 62 14.40 -2.55 9.05
C THR A 62 14.86 -3.00 7.67
N ALA A 63 16.16 -2.95 7.40
CA ALA A 63 16.72 -3.39 6.12
C ALA A 63 16.48 -4.89 5.88
N GLN A 64 16.58 -5.73 6.91
CA GLN A 64 16.23 -7.14 6.81
C GLN A 64 14.75 -7.32 6.43
N TYR A 65 13.85 -6.61 7.12
CA TYR A 65 12.41 -6.64 6.84
C TYR A 65 12.08 -6.19 5.39
N LEU A 66 12.72 -5.12 4.92
CA LEU A 66 12.59 -4.63 3.55
C LEU A 66 13.04 -5.68 2.52
N MET A 67 14.09 -6.45 2.81
CA MET A 67 14.57 -7.52 1.92
C MET A 67 13.66 -8.74 1.95
N ASP A 68 13.20 -9.15 3.14
CA ASP A 68 12.33 -10.32 3.32
C ASP A 68 10.96 -10.13 2.64
N ASN A 69 10.42 -8.91 2.69
CA ASN A 69 9.19 -8.54 1.99
C ASN A 69 9.40 -8.23 0.49
N GLY A 70 10.64 -8.32 0.01
CA GLY A 70 10.99 -7.96 -1.35
C GLY A 70 10.67 -6.49 -1.66
N GLU A 71 10.71 -5.56 -0.72
CA GLU A 71 10.59 -4.14 -1.06
C GLU A 71 11.87 -3.64 -1.75
N TYR A 72 13.03 -4.06 -1.26
CA TYR A 72 14.35 -3.71 -1.82
C TYR A 72 15.29 -4.91 -1.81
N SER A 73 16.26 -4.92 -2.71
CA SER A 73 17.41 -5.84 -2.71
C SER A 73 18.66 -5.06 -2.36
N ILE A 74 19.37 -5.44 -1.28
CA ILE A 74 20.53 -4.70 -0.78
C ILE A 74 21.77 -5.61 -0.80
N GLU A 75 22.82 -5.19 -1.51
CA GLU A 75 24.05 -6.00 -1.65
C GLU A 75 25.07 -5.74 -0.53
N ARG A 76 25.26 -4.48 -0.11
CA ARG A 76 26.30 -4.10 0.86
C ARG A 76 25.78 -3.14 1.90
N PHE A 77 26.32 -3.27 3.11
CA PHE A 77 25.95 -2.46 4.26
C PHE A 77 27.17 -1.69 4.77
N PHE A 78 26.95 -0.41 5.05
CA PHE A 78 27.97 0.50 5.55
C PHE A 78 27.50 1.21 6.82
N CYS A 79 28.43 1.35 7.77
CA CYS A 79 28.26 2.23 8.93
C CYS A 79 28.95 3.58 8.63
N SER A 80 28.17 4.66 8.64
CA SER A 80 28.61 6.00 8.24
C SER A 80 29.28 6.71 9.41
N VAL A 81 30.62 6.74 9.40
CA VAL A 81 31.46 7.35 10.44
C VAL A 81 32.66 8.10 9.86
N SER A 82 33.04 9.20 10.51
CA SER A 82 34.27 9.95 10.19
C SER A 82 35.44 9.62 11.13
N THR A 83 35.22 8.74 12.12
CA THR A 83 36.17 8.35 13.18
C THR A 83 36.15 6.86 13.45
N ASP A 84 37.09 6.39 14.26
CA ASP A 84 37.16 5.02 14.76
C ASP A 84 36.36 4.79 16.05
N ARG A 85 35.68 5.81 16.58
CA ARG A 85 34.93 5.75 17.83
C ARG A 85 33.60 6.48 17.73
N HIS A 86 32.51 5.84 18.12
CA HIS A 86 31.19 6.43 18.04
C HIS A 86 30.25 5.93 19.13
N ASP A 87 29.19 6.70 19.36
CA ASP A 87 28.00 6.30 20.09
C ASP A 87 27.07 5.46 19.18
N PHE A 88 26.72 4.26 19.63
CA PHE A 88 25.78 3.34 18.96
C PHE A 88 24.40 3.29 19.62
N ASP A 89 24.29 3.78 20.85
CA ASP A 89 23.06 3.76 21.64
C ASP A 89 22.32 5.11 21.57
N GLY A 90 23.01 6.17 21.10
CA GLY A 90 22.46 7.52 20.96
C GLY A 90 22.28 8.23 22.30
N ASP A 91 22.86 7.69 23.38
CA ASP A 91 22.73 8.21 24.74
C ASP A 91 23.81 9.25 25.11
N TYR A 92 24.80 9.44 24.24
CA TYR A 92 26.00 10.29 24.41
C TYR A 92 26.85 9.95 25.64
N GLN A 93 26.62 8.79 26.26
CA GLN A 93 27.35 8.30 27.44
C GLN A 93 28.40 7.27 27.04
N THR A 94 28.08 6.43 26.05
CA THR A 94 28.91 5.27 25.71
C THR A 94 29.56 5.41 24.33
N ILE A 95 30.85 5.77 24.31
CA ILE A 95 31.63 5.87 23.06
C ILE A 95 32.48 4.61 22.85
N LEU A 96 32.11 3.79 21.87
CA LEU A 96 32.74 2.50 21.57
C LEU A 96 33.65 2.55 20.34
N PRO A 97 34.71 1.70 20.27
CA PRO A 97 35.47 1.51 19.03
C PRO A 97 34.57 0.91 17.94
N VAL A 98 34.42 1.61 16.82
CA VAL A 98 33.51 1.24 15.72
C VAL A 98 33.84 -0.15 15.18
N CYS A 99 35.10 -0.40 14.85
CA CYS A 99 35.53 -1.70 14.30
C CYS A 99 35.29 -2.86 15.28
N GLY A 100 35.46 -2.63 16.58
CA GLY A 100 35.21 -3.64 17.61
C GLY A 100 33.72 -3.97 17.72
N TYR A 101 32.87 -2.95 17.78
CA TYR A 101 31.43 -3.10 17.82
C TYR A 101 30.89 -3.82 16.58
N LEU A 102 31.27 -3.37 15.38
CA LEU A 102 30.82 -4.00 14.13
C LEU A 102 31.28 -5.46 14.02
N LYS A 103 32.52 -5.78 14.39
CA LYS A 103 32.98 -7.19 14.40
C LYS A 103 32.16 -8.08 15.34
N ALA A 104 31.71 -7.55 16.47
CA ALA A 104 30.94 -8.31 17.45
C ALA A 104 29.47 -8.49 17.03
N HIS A 105 28.85 -7.46 16.44
CA HIS A 105 27.39 -7.43 16.19
C HIS A 105 27.01 -7.56 14.72
N TYR A 106 27.81 -6.99 13.80
CA TYR A 106 27.51 -6.88 12.37
C TYR A 106 28.76 -7.11 11.51
N PRO A 107 29.36 -8.32 11.51
CA PRO A 107 30.68 -8.56 10.92
C PRO A 107 30.75 -8.37 9.40
N PHE A 108 29.61 -8.27 8.73
CA PHE A 108 29.48 -8.02 7.29
C PHE A 108 29.31 -6.52 6.94
N VAL A 109 29.18 -5.64 7.94
CA VAL A 109 29.06 -4.19 7.76
C VAL A 109 30.44 -3.55 7.70
N CYS A 110 30.67 -2.69 6.71
CA CYS A 110 31.92 -1.95 6.56
C CYS A 110 31.79 -0.53 7.13
N ASP A 111 32.69 -0.10 8.01
CA ASP A 111 32.74 1.31 8.43
C ASP A 111 33.47 2.19 7.42
N THR A 112 32.92 3.37 7.14
CA THR A 112 33.48 4.30 6.15
C THR A 112 34.86 4.82 6.55
N PHE A 113 35.12 5.02 7.85
CA PHE A 113 36.42 5.51 8.30
C PHE A 113 37.55 4.52 8.03
N SER A 114 37.34 3.22 8.26
CA SER A 114 38.32 2.20 7.92
C SER A 114 38.47 2.03 6.42
N LEU A 115 37.39 2.14 5.64
CA LEU A 115 37.47 2.20 4.18
C LEU A 115 38.39 3.33 3.72
N PHE A 116 38.29 4.52 4.30
CA PHE A 116 39.11 5.67 3.92
C PHE A 116 40.60 5.49 4.19
N LYS A 117 41.01 4.56 5.07
CA LYS A 117 42.44 4.27 5.33
C LYS A 117 43.18 3.79 4.09
N GLU A 118 42.47 3.21 3.13
CA GLU A 118 43.01 2.77 1.84
C GLU A 118 43.31 3.94 0.88
N HIS A 119 42.95 5.18 1.24
CA HIS A 119 43.18 6.36 0.40
C HIS A 119 43.65 7.57 1.23
N GLU A 120 44.98 7.75 1.32
CA GLU A 120 45.62 8.71 2.23
C GLU A 120 45.09 10.16 2.12
N GLU A 121 44.90 10.67 0.89
CA GLU A 121 44.41 12.05 0.68
C GLU A 121 42.98 12.24 1.22
N ILE A 122 42.11 11.24 1.03
CA ILE A 122 40.72 11.25 1.53
C ILE A 122 40.73 11.11 3.05
N LEU A 123 41.51 10.19 3.62
CA LEU A 123 41.63 10.05 5.07
C LEU A 123 42.09 11.36 5.73
N ARG A 124 43.09 12.03 5.14
CA ARG A 124 43.60 13.30 5.64
C ARG A 124 42.55 14.40 5.58
N HIS A 125 41.79 14.47 4.49
CA HIS A 125 40.68 15.41 4.30
C HIS A 125 39.61 15.24 5.37
N VAL A 126 39.14 14.00 5.60
CA VAL A 126 38.14 13.68 6.65
C VAL A 126 38.66 14.03 8.04
N LYS A 127 39.91 13.66 8.38
CA LYS A 127 40.51 13.99 9.67
C LYS A 127 40.66 15.50 9.89
N TYR A 128 41.05 16.24 8.86
CA TYR A 128 41.17 17.69 8.93
C TYR A 128 39.82 18.35 9.19
N HIS A 129 38.78 17.92 8.48
CA HIS A 129 37.42 18.42 8.69
C HIS A 129 37.00 18.31 10.16
N LEU A 130 37.03 17.08 10.66
CA LEU A 130 36.57 16.78 12.00
C LEU A 130 37.38 17.55 13.04
N LYS A 131 38.71 17.62 12.88
CA LYS A 131 39.59 18.32 13.82
C LYS A 131 39.37 19.83 13.82
N THR A 132 39.14 20.43 12.65
CA THR A 132 39.00 21.88 12.49
C THR A 132 37.62 22.38 12.89
N TYR A 133 36.57 21.68 12.49
CA TYR A 133 35.20 22.16 12.64
C TYR A 133 34.43 21.49 13.76
N SER A 134 34.91 20.35 14.30
CA SER A 134 34.18 19.54 15.28
C SER A 134 32.76 19.21 14.83
N LYS A 135 32.61 18.95 13.52
CA LYS A 135 31.36 18.60 12.84
C LYS A 135 31.58 17.34 12.01
N GLU A 136 30.49 16.63 11.75
CA GLU A 136 30.47 15.42 10.91
C GLU A 136 30.17 15.79 9.46
N LEU A 137 30.70 15.01 8.52
CA LEU A 137 30.28 15.08 7.12
C LEU A 137 28.89 14.48 6.96
N SER A 138 28.09 15.01 6.02
CA SER A 138 26.79 14.40 5.73
C SER A 138 26.93 12.98 5.15
N ALA A 139 25.91 12.15 5.35
CA ALA A 139 25.88 10.79 4.79
C ALA A 139 26.06 10.78 3.26
N GLY A 140 25.48 11.76 2.55
CA GLY A 140 25.67 11.93 1.11
C GLY A 140 27.14 12.11 0.70
N VAL A 141 27.89 12.89 1.48
CA VAL A 141 29.32 13.12 1.24
C VAL A 141 30.17 11.92 1.66
N LEU A 142 29.84 11.24 2.76
CA LEU A 142 30.51 9.99 3.15
C LEU A 142 30.31 8.89 2.10
N MET A 143 29.12 8.78 1.50
CA MET A 143 28.85 7.89 0.36
C MET A 143 29.71 8.23 -0.84
N LEU A 144 29.85 9.52 -1.19
CA LEU A 144 30.68 9.97 -2.30
C LEU A 144 32.16 9.62 -2.07
N LEU A 145 32.71 9.92 -0.90
CA LEU A 145 34.09 9.55 -0.55
C LEU A 145 34.29 8.02 -0.62
N SER A 146 33.31 7.26 -0.10
CA SER A 146 33.35 5.80 -0.16
C SER A 146 33.34 5.29 -1.60
N ALA A 147 32.53 5.89 -2.48
CA ALA A 147 32.50 5.55 -3.89
C ALA A 147 33.84 5.84 -4.59
N ILE A 148 34.51 6.95 -4.26
CA ILE A 148 35.85 7.23 -4.80
C ILE A 148 36.85 6.16 -4.37
N VAL A 149 36.90 5.81 -3.08
CA VAL A 149 37.80 4.76 -2.57
C VAL A 149 37.50 3.40 -3.18
N LEU A 150 36.22 3.08 -3.40
CA LEU A 150 35.78 1.86 -4.08
C LEU A 150 36.05 1.88 -5.59
N GLY A 151 36.57 2.97 -6.16
CA GLY A 151 37.01 3.05 -7.54
C GLY A 151 35.92 3.41 -8.56
N TYR A 152 34.79 3.97 -8.14
CA TYR A 152 33.81 4.53 -9.08
C TYR A 152 34.39 5.77 -9.79
N LYS A 153 34.15 5.87 -11.10
CA LYS A 153 34.72 6.92 -11.97
C LYS A 153 33.67 7.84 -12.61
N GLU A 154 32.41 7.45 -12.58
CA GLU A 154 31.29 8.22 -13.07
C GLU A 154 30.17 8.14 -12.04
N ILE A 155 29.84 9.28 -11.43
CA ILE A 155 28.97 9.34 -10.26
C ILE A 155 27.95 10.46 -10.46
N TYR A 156 26.71 10.17 -10.12
CA TYR A 156 25.58 11.06 -10.23
C TYR A 156 25.01 11.30 -8.83
N LEU A 157 24.82 12.56 -8.46
CA LEU A 157 24.36 12.97 -7.14
C LEU A 157 22.93 13.53 -7.22
N VAL A 158 22.14 13.19 -6.21
CA VAL A 158 20.80 13.74 -5.95
C VAL A 158 20.48 13.68 -4.45
N GLY A 159 19.52 14.48 -3.97
CA GLY A 159 19.07 14.46 -2.58
C GLY A 159 20.12 14.98 -1.59
N ILE A 160 21.08 15.78 -2.06
CA ILE A 160 22.08 16.49 -1.24
C ILE A 160 21.83 17.99 -1.43
N ASP A 161 20.97 18.56 -0.59
CA ASP A 161 20.38 19.89 -0.83
C ASP A 161 20.88 21.00 0.12
N PHE A 162 21.95 20.73 0.89
CA PHE A 162 22.64 21.70 1.77
C PHE A 162 21.73 22.52 2.71
N GLY A 163 20.53 22.03 3.00
CA GLY A 163 19.55 22.72 3.85
C GLY A 163 18.82 23.92 3.22
N ALA A 164 18.87 24.09 1.90
CA ALA A 164 18.35 25.26 1.18
C ALA A 164 16.83 25.54 1.31
N SER A 165 16.05 24.54 1.72
CA SER A 165 14.60 24.67 1.96
C SER A 165 14.22 23.99 3.27
N SER A 166 14.71 24.55 4.38
CA SER A 166 14.48 24.10 5.76
C SER A 166 15.08 22.73 6.11
N TRP A 167 16.37 22.47 5.78
CA TRP A 167 17.05 21.21 6.17
C TRP A 167 16.25 19.92 5.89
N GLY A 168 15.27 20.03 4.99
CA GLY A 168 14.16 19.11 4.92
C GLY A 168 14.64 17.83 4.28
N HIS A 169 14.18 16.71 4.81
CA HIS A 169 14.17 15.49 4.06
C HIS A 169 12.99 15.52 3.06
N PHE A 170 12.95 14.61 2.10
CA PHE A 170 11.77 14.48 1.24
C PHE A 170 10.53 13.96 1.99
N TYR A 171 10.73 13.50 3.23
CA TYR A 171 9.74 13.07 4.22
C TYR A 171 9.65 14.07 5.39
N ASP A 172 8.47 14.14 6.00
CA ASP A 172 8.18 15.00 7.14
C ASP A 172 8.38 14.26 8.48
N GLU A 173 8.58 15.00 9.57
CA GLU A 173 8.70 14.47 10.94
C GLU A 173 7.43 13.74 11.39
N SER A 174 6.26 14.12 10.86
CA SER A 174 4.98 13.46 11.16
C SER A 174 4.84 12.07 10.54
N GLN A 175 5.72 11.69 9.62
CA GLN A 175 5.64 10.42 8.89
C GLN A 175 6.07 9.21 9.74
N SER A 176 6.78 9.43 10.85
CA SER A 176 7.33 8.37 11.69
C SER A 176 6.96 8.54 13.16
N GLN A 177 6.66 7.42 13.82
CA GLN A 177 6.48 7.33 15.26
C GLN A 177 7.75 6.90 15.98
N HIS A 178 8.70 6.30 15.24
CA HIS A 178 9.89 5.65 15.80
C HIS A 178 11.21 6.36 15.44
N PHE A 179 11.14 7.39 14.60
CA PHE A 179 12.26 8.22 14.18
C PHE A 179 11.87 9.69 14.30
N SER A 180 12.65 10.44 15.06
CA SER A 180 12.57 11.90 15.08
C SER A 180 13.80 12.48 14.39
N ASN A 181 13.58 13.46 13.51
CA ASN A 181 14.70 14.26 13.01
C ASN A 181 15.16 15.18 14.13
N HIS A 182 16.30 14.87 14.73
CA HIS A 182 17.01 15.87 15.51
C HIS A 182 17.81 16.72 14.54
N MET A 183 17.25 17.89 14.21
CA MET A 183 17.88 18.94 13.42
C MET A 183 19.04 19.58 14.21
N ALA A 184 20.10 18.81 14.43
CA ALA A 184 21.32 19.32 15.02
C ALA A 184 22.15 20.04 13.94
N ASP A 185 22.80 21.15 14.32
CA ASP A 185 23.86 21.81 13.54
C ASP A 185 25.14 20.95 13.50
N CYS A 186 24.98 19.69 13.11
CA CYS A 186 26.02 18.66 13.15
C CYS A 186 26.92 18.67 11.90
N HIS A 187 26.53 19.41 10.85
CA HIS A 187 27.22 19.42 9.56
C HIS A 187 27.74 20.82 9.19
N ASN A 188 28.85 20.84 8.44
CA ASN A 188 29.35 22.05 7.81
C ASN A 188 29.06 21.99 6.30
N ILE A 189 27.99 22.65 5.87
CA ILE A 189 27.54 22.63 4.47
C ILE A 189 28.63 23.11 3.49
N TYR A 190 29.43 24.11 3.88
CA TYR A 190 30.50 24.62 3.01
C TYR A 190 31.59 23.57 2.83
N TYR A 191 31.86 22.79 3.87
CA TYR A 191 32.84 21.72 3.80
C TYR A 191 32.32 20.52 3.00
N ASP A 192 31.02 20.22 3.08
CA ASP A 192 30.37 19.24 2.21
C ASP A 192 30.50 19.64 0.73
N MET A 193 30.19 20.90 0.40
CA MET A 193 30.36 21.45 -0.94
C MET A 193 31.83 21.38 -1.40
N PHE A 194 32.77 21.78 -0.53
CA PHE A 194 34.20 21.70 -0.80
C PHE A 194 34.66 20.25 -1.06
N THR A 195 34.12 19.29 -0.30
CA THR A 195 34.42 17.86 -0.47
C THR A 195 33.91 17.34 -1.82
N ILE A 196 32.72 17.75 -2.25
CA ILE A 196 32.18 17.42 -3.58
C ILE A 196 33.10 17.99 -4.67
N CYS A 197 33.56 19.24 -4.54
CA CYS A 197 34.54 19.84 -5.46
C CYS A 197 35.84 19.03 -5.53
N LEU A 198 36.40 18.66 -4.37
CA LEU A 198 37.61 17.84 -4.29
C LEU A 198 37.43 16.50 -5.03
N CYS A 199 36.27 15.87 -4.89
CA CYS A 199 35.98 14.57 -5.49
C CYS A 199 35.99 14.59 -7.03
N GLN A 200 35.78 15.75 -7.66
CA GLN A 200 35.86 15.91 -9.13
C GLN A 200 37.27 15.62 -9.69
N LYS A 201 38.32 15.63 -8.83
CA LYS A 201 39.67 15.18 -9.20
C LYS A 201 39.73 13.67 -9.51
N TYR A 202 38.83 12.88 -8.94
CA TYR A 202 38.91 11.42 -8.95
C TYR A 202 37.86 10.72 -9.82
N ALA A 203 36.72 11.37 -10.03
CA ALA A 203 35.60 10.88 -10.81
C ALA A 203 34.87 12.03 -11.50
N LYS A 204 34.18 11.72 -12.60
CA LYS A 204 33.22 12.64 -13.21
C LYS A 204 31.96 12.66 -12.36
N LEU A 205 31.59 13.86 -11.89
CA LEU A 205 30.42 14.06 -11.04
C LEU A 205 29.34 14.83 -11.80
N TYR A 206 28.09 14.37 -11.68
CA TYR A 206 26.93 15.02 -12.28
C TYR A 206 25.82 15.21 -11.25
N ALA A 207 24.98 16.23 -11.44
CA ALA A 207 23.71 16.33 -10.74
C ALA A 207 22.59 15.71 -11.59
N LEU A 208 21.60 15.08 -10.96
CA LEU A 208 20.42 14.50 -11.64
C LEU A 208 19.13 15.31 -11.50
N ALA A 209 19.10 16.29 -10.60
CA ALA A 209 17.95 17.16 -10.41
C ALA A 209 18.30 18.59 -10.89
N PRO A 210 17.71 19.07 -12.00
CA PRO A 210 17.99 20.39 -12.57
C PRO A 210 17.70 21.57 -11.64
N ASN A 211 16.85 21.37 -10.63
CA ASN A 211 16.47 22.39 -9.65
C ASN A 211 17.21 22.23 -8.31
N SER A 212 18.08 21.24 -8.16
CA SER A 212 18.84 21.02 -6.92
C SER A 212 19.94 22.08 -6.74
N PRO A 213 20.24 22.51 -5.49
CA PRO A 213 21.42 23.30 -5.17
C PRO A 213 22.75 22.71 -5.67
N LEU A 214 22.83 21.38 -5.88
CA LEU A 214 24.00 20.73 -6.49
C LEU A 214 24.39 21.32 -7.86
N ARG A 215 23.45 21.94 -8.57
CA ARG A 215 23.67 22.58 -9.87
C ARG A 215 24.64 23.76 -9.84
N HIS A 216 24.87 24.35 -8.67
CA HIS A 216 25.88 25.39 -8.49
C HIS A 216 27.31 24.83 -8.52
N ILE A 217 27.48 23.52 -8.32
CA ILE A 217 28.78 22.86 -8.16
C ILE A 217 29.05 21.86 -9.28
N LEU A 218 28.02 21.15 -9.71
CA LEU A 218 28.11 20.04 -10.67
C LEU A 218 27.44 20.38 -11.98
N ALA A 219 27.84 19.73 -13.07
CA ALA A 219 27.16 19.78 -14.36
C ALA A 219 26.00 18.76 -14.43
N LEU A 220 25.07 18.93 -15.37
CA LEU A 220 24.16 17.85 -15.78
C LEU A 220 24.87 16.95 -16.80
N ASN A 221 24.40 15.71 -16.98
CA ASN A 221 24.83 14.89 -18.11
C ASN A 221 23.79 14.91 -19.24
N PRO A 222 23.94 15.77 -20.27
CA PRO A 222 22.97 15.87 -21.36
C PRO A 222 23.02 14.69 -22.36
N GLN A 223 23.99 13.78 -22.20
CA GLN A 223 24.18 12.64 -23.10
C GLN A 223 23.43 11.38 -22.65
N ALA A 224 23.00 11.35 -21.39
CA ALA A 224 22.02 10.39 -20.94
C ALA A 224 20.69 10.70 -21.65
N LYS A 225 20.13 9.69 -22.32
CA LYS A 225 18.82 9.75 -22.98
C LYS A 225 18.18 8.36 -22.91
N TYR A 226 18.26 7.75 -21.74
CA TYR A 226 17.78 6.40 -21.50
C TYR A 226 16.43 6.46 -20.79
N HIS A 227 15.58 5.50 -21.08
CA HIS A 227 14.30 5.39 -20.40
C HIS A 227 14.50 4.74 -19.03
N PHE A 228 13.97 5.39 -18.00
CA PHE A 228 13.83 4.82 -16.67
C PHE A 228 12.34 4.72 -16.34
N GLU A 229 11.91 3.55 -15.89
CA GLU A 229 10.54 3.32 -15.46
C GLU A 229 10.42 3.61 -13.97
N LEU A 230 9.67 4.66 -13.62
CA LEU A 230 9.37 4.98 -12.24
C LEU A 230 8.27 4.05 -11.72
N LEU A 231 8.60 3.24 -10.71
CA LEU A 231 7.67 2.31 -10.10
C LEU A 231 7.05 2.90 -8.83
N ASP A 232 5.72 2.77 -8.70
CA ASP A 232 5.02 3.10 -7.45
C ASP A 232 5.26 2.02 -6.38
N LYS A 233 5.19 2.41 -5.10
CA LYS A 233 5.24 1.45 -3.99
C LYS A 233 3.85 0.85 -3.72
N PRO A 234 3.77 -0.41 -3.26
CA PRO A 234 2.49 -1.02 -2.92
C PRO A 234 1.82 -0.34 -1.72
N ILE A 235 0.50 -0.46 -1.60
CA ILE A 235 -0.22 -0.02 -0.40
C ILE A 235 0.33 -0.76 0.82
N GLY A 236 0.63 -0.03 1.89
CA GLY A 236 1.20 -0.60 3.12
C GLY A 236 2.71 -0.88 3.05
N TYR A 237 3.43 -0.23 2.12
CA TYR A 237 4.89 -0.29 2.09
C TYR A 237 5.50 0.18 3.43
N THR A 238 6.70 -0.31 3.73
CA THR A 238 7.40 0.07 4.96
C THR A 238 7.84 1.53 4.87
N SER A 239 7.25 2.38 5.72
CA SER A 239 7.47 3.82 5.75
C SER A 239 7.91 4.34 7.13
N ASP A 240 8.31 3.44 8.04
CA ASP A 240 8.85 3.75 9.36
C ASP A 240 9.96 2.76 9.74
N LEU A 241 10.77 3.08 10.74
CA LEU A 241 11.72 2.16 11.36
C LEU A 241 10.97 0.98 11.99
N ILE A 242 11.43 -0.23 11.69
CA ILE A 242 11.06 -1.42 12.44
C ILE A 242 11.90 -1.43 13.72
N VAL A 243 11.31 -0.97 14.81
CA VAL A 243 11.84 -1.16 16.16
C VAL A 243 11.31 -2.46 16.71
N SER A 244 12.20 -3.32 17.22
CA SER A 244 11.80 -4.49 17.99
C SER A 244 11.09 -4.03 19.26
N LEU A 245 9.76 -3.99 19.20
CA LEU A 245 8.93 -3.78 20.38
C LEU A 245 9.13 -4.98 21.34
N PRO A 246 9.03 -4.78 22.68
CA PRO A 246 8.97 -5.88 23.63
C PRO A 246 7.93 -6.91 23.16
N LEU A 247 8.14 -8.19 23.47
CA LEU A 247 7.26 -9.29 23.05
C LEU A 247 5.75 -9.02 23.31
N GLU A 248 5.45 -8.23 24.33
CA GLU A 248 4.10 -7.77 24.69
C GLU A 248 3.42 -6.89 23.64
N GLU A 249 4.16 -6.01 22.96
CA GLU A 249 3.61 -5.15 21.91
C GLU A 249 3.43 -5.93 20.60
N LYS A 250 4.34 -6.86 20.28
CA LYS A 250 4.10 -7.83 19.19
C LYS A 250 2.84 -8.65 19.44
N LEU A 251 2.63 -9.13 20.67
CA LEU A 251 1.41 -9.83 21.06
C LEU A 251 0.17 -8.95 20.92
N LEU A 252 0.29 -7.65 21.17
CA LEU A 252 -0.81 -6.69 21.01
C LEU A 252 -1.13 -6.44 19.52
N GLU A 253 -0.12 -6.34 18.66
CA GLU A 253 -0.32 -6.27 17.20
C GLU A 253 -0.94 -7.54 16.64
N PHE A 254 -0.49 -8.73 17.08
CA PHE A 254 -1.11 -10.00 16.70
C PHE A 254 -2.58 -10.06 17.13
N LYS A 255 -2.90 -9.61 18.35
CA LYS A 255 -4.30 -9.50 18.80
C LYS A 255 -5.12 -8.53 17.96
N ASN A 256 -4.57 -7.35 17.61
CA ASN A 256 -5.26 -6.38 16.75
C ASN A 256 -5.50 -6.93 15.33
N ILE A 257 -4.56 -7.70 14.78
CA ILE A 257 -4.72 -8.35 13.47
C ILE A 257 -5.78 -9.47 13.56
N GLU A 258 -5.78 -10.27 14.63
CA GLU A 258 -6.81 -11.29 14.88
C GLU A 258 -8.21 -10.66 15.02
N GLU A 259 -8.33 -9.55 15.74
CA GLU A 259 -9.59 -8.80 15.88
C GLU A 259 -10.08 -8.26 14.53
N LYS A 260 -9.20 -7.66 13.73
CA LYS A 260 -9.54 -7.20 12.36
C LYS A 260 -9.95 -8.35 11.44
N LEU A 261 -9.29 -9.51 11.52
CA LEU A 261 -9.67 -10.71 10.76
C LEU A 261 -11.04 -11.25 11.21
N LEU A 262 -11.35 -11.16 12.49
CA LEU A 262 -12.66 -11.53 13.05
C LEU A 262 -13.76 -10.59 12.56
N GLU A 263 -13.48 -9.28 12.48
CA GLU A 263 -14.39 -8.29 11.89
C GLU A 263 -14.65 -8.57 10.40
N PHE A 264 -13.61 -8.91 9.62
CA PHE A 264 -13.78 -9.29 8.21
C PHE A 264 -14.64 -10.55 8.03
N LYS A 265 -14.43 -11.58 8.86
CA LYS A 265 -15.28 -12.79 8.86
C LYS A 265 -16.73 -12.46 9.21
N ASN A 266 -16.97 -11.60 10.20
CA ASN A 266 -18.31 -11.15 10.56
C ASN A 266 -19.01 -10.38 9.42
N ILE A 267 -18.25 -9.61 8.63
CA ILE A 267 -18.77 -8.92 7.44
C ILE A 267 -19.12 -9.93 6.34
N GLU A 268 -18.27 -10.93 6.10
CA GLU A 268 -18.56 -12.01 5.14
C GLU A 268 -19.80 -12.82 5.54
N GLU A 269 -19.96 -13.16 6.82
CA GLU A 269 -21.15 -13.86 7.32
C GLU A 269 -22.41 -13.02 7.15
N LYS A 270 -22.37 -11.71 7.48
CA LYS A 270 -23.50 -10.79 7.24
C LYS A 270 -23.85 -10.66 5.75
N LEU A 271 -22.86 -10.63 4.86
CA LEU A 271 -23.09 -10.62 3.41
C LEU A 271 -23.74 -11.92 2.93
N LEU A 272 -23.38 -13.07 3.54
CA LEU A 272 -24.00 -14.36 3.25
C LEU A 272 -25.45 -14.43 3.74
N GLU A 273 -25.74 -13.87 4.92
CA GLU A 273 -27.11 -13.73 5.44
C GLU A 273 -27.97 -12.84 4.53
N PHE A 274 -27.43 -11.73 4.03
CA PHE A 274 -28.13 -10.86 3.08
C PHE A 274 -28.49 -11.58 1.77
N LYS A 275 -27.55 -12.37 1.21
CA LYS A 275 -27.83 -13.21 0.02
C LYS A 275 -28.93 -14.23 0.28
N ASN A 276 -28.93 -14.89 1.44
CA ASN A 276 -29.98 -15.84 1.81
C ASN A 276 -31.35 -15.16 1.98
N ILE A 277 -31.40 -13.91 2.45
CA ILE A 277 -32.64 -13.12 2.54
C ILE A 277 -33.14 -12.74 1.14
N GLU A 278 -32.25 -12.34 0.22
CA GLU A 278 -32.62 -12.07 -1.18
C GLU A 278 -33.19 -13.31 -1.89
N GLU A 279 -32.59 -14.49 -1.70
CA GLU A 279 -33.11 -15.74 -2.27
C GLU A 279 -34.50 -16.09 -1.71
N LYS A 280 -34.70 -15.96 -0.39
CA LYS A 280 -36.02 -16.18 0.24
C LYS A 280 -37.08 -15.20 -0.25
N LEU A 281 -36.72 -13.92 -0.47
CA LEU A 281 -37.63 -12.93 -1.04
C LEU A 281 -38.02 -13.27 -2.49
N LEU A 282 -37.11 -13.87 -3.27
CA LEU A 282 -37.39 -14.34 -4.62
C LEU A 282 -38.35 -15.54 -4.61
N GLU A 283 -38.18 -16.48 -3.67
CA GLU A 283 -39.12 -17.58 -3.47
C GLU A 283 -40.53 -17.09 -3.08
N PHE A 284 -40.63 -16.08 -2.21
CA PHE A 284 -41.92 -15.49 -1.83
C PHE A 284 -42.65 -14.86 -3.03
N LYS A 285 -41.92 -14.12 -3.90
CA LYS A 285 -42.50 -13.57 -5.13
C LYS A 285 -43.05 -14.67 -6.07
N ASN A 286 -42.31 -15.78 -6.22
CA ASN A 286 -42.77 -16.91 -7.02
C ASN A 286 -44.04 -17.58 -6.44
N ILE A 287 -44.19 -17.62 -5.12
CA ILE A 287 -45.40 -18.14 -4.46
C ILE A 287 -46.58 -17.18 -4.69
N GLU A 288 -46.34 -15.87 -4.62
CA GLU A 288 -47.35 -14.84 -4.84
C GLU A 288 -47.88 -14.86 -6.28
N GLU A 289 -47.01 -15.05 -7.28
CA GLU A 289 -47.42 -15.26 -8.68
C GLU A 289 -48.27 -16.52 -8.87
N LYS A 290 -47.86 -17.65 -8.26
CA LYS A 290 -48.65 -18.90 -8.30
C LYS A 290 -50.03 -18.76 -7.65
N LEU A 291 -50.14 -18.02 -6.54
CA LEU A 291 -51.42 -17.73 -5.89
C LEU A 291 -52.35 -16.89 -6.78
N LEU A 292 -51.79 -15.97 -7.56
CA LEU A 292 -52.55 -15.17 -8.52
C LEU A 292 -53.09 -16.03 -9.68
N GLU A 293 -52.30 -16.99 -10.17
CA GLU A 293 -52.76 -17.97 -11.16
C GLU A 293 -53.92 -18.84 -10.63
N PHE A 294 -53.88 -19.27 -9.37
CA PHE A 294 -54.96 -20.04 -8.75
C PHE A 294 -56.27 -19.25 -8.65
N LYS A 295 -56.22 -17.97 -8.27
CA LYS A 295 -57.42 -17.11 -8.24
C LYS A 295 -58.07 -16.97 -9.62
N ASN A 296 -57.26 -16.82 -10.66
CA ASN A 296 -57.76 -16.76 -12.04
C ASN A 296 -58.46 -18.06 -12.48
N ILE A 297 -58.02 -19.22 -11.97
CA ILE A 297 -58.67 -20.51 -12.24
C ILE A 297 -60.01 -20.63 -11.50
N GLU A 298 -60.09 -20.17 -10.24
CA GLU A 298 -61.34 -20.14 -9.48
C GLU A 298 -62.41 -19.27 -10.13
N GLU A 299 -62.05 -18.07 -10.61
CA GLU A 299 -62.99 -17.19 -11.32
C GLU A 299 -63.56 -17.85 -12.58
N LYS A 300 -62.70 -18.51 -13.38
CA LYS A 300 -63.13 -19.26 -14.56
C LYS A 300 -64.07 -20.41 -14.21
N LEU A 301 -63.82 -21.14 -13.12
CA LEU A 301 -64.69 -22.22 -12.64
C LEU A 301 -66.07 -21.70 -12.21
N LEU A 302 -66.13 -20.51 -11.61
CA LEU A 302 -67.38 -19.87 -11.22
C LEU A 302 -68.22 -19.44 -12.43
N GLU A 303 -67.57 -18.92 -13.49
CA GLU A 303 -68.23 -18.64 -14.77
C GLU A 303 -68.84 -19.90 -15.39
N PHE A 304 -68.12 -21.03 -15.36
CA PHE A 304 -68.63 -22.31 -15.87
C PHE A 304 -69.89 -22.80 -15.12
N LYS A 305 -69.90 -22.72 -13.78
CA LYS A 305 -71.09 -23.08 -12.98
C LYS A 305 -72.30 -22.21 -13.30
N ASN A 306 -72.10 -20.91 -13.49
CA ASN A 306 -73.16 -19.98 -13.87
C ASN A 306 -73.76 -20.29 -15.26
N ILE A 307 -72.94 -20.74 -16.21
CA ILE A 307 -73.40 -21.19 -17.53
C ILE A 307 -74.25 -22.46 -17.40
N GLU A 308 -73.81 -23.40 -16.57
CA GLU A 308 -74.51 -24.67 -16.35
C GLU A 308 -75.88 -24.47 -15.70
N GLU A 309 -75.99 -23.62 -14.67
CA GLU A 309 -77.28 -23.25 -14.07
C GLU A 309 -78.24 -22.62 -15.09
N LYS A 310 -77.76 -21.70 -15.94
CA LYS A 310 -78.58 -21.08 -16.99
C LYS A 310 -79.13 -22.14 -17.96
N LEU A 311 -78.31 -23.12 -18.36
CA LEU A 311 -78.75 -24.22 -19.23
C LEU A 311 -79.80 -25.11 -18.56
N LEU A 312 -79.64 -25.39 -17.27
CA LEU A 312 -80.55 -26.22 -16.47
C LEU A 312 -81.91 -25.53 -16.30
N VAL A 313 -81.92 -24.24 -15.98
CA VAL A 313 -83.14 -23.41 -15.92
C VAL A 313 -83.86 -23.39 -17.28
N ASN A 314 -83.13 -23.27 -18.38
CA ASN A 314 -83.73 -23.29 -19.72
C ASN A 314 -84.35 -24.67 -20.06
N ARG A 315 -83.70 -25.77 -19.68
CA ARG A 315 -84.27 -27.13 -19.83
C ARG A 315 -85.54 -27.29 -19.00
N LEU A 316 -85.55 -26.87 -17.75
CA LEU A 316 -86.73 -26.94 -16.87
C LEU A 316 -87.90 -26.12 -17.42
N LYS A 317 -87.65 -24.90 -17.89
CA LYS A 317 -88.66 -24.06 -18.56
C LYS A 317 -89.28 -24.77 -19.77
N ASN A 318 -88.45 -25.45 -20.59
CA ASN A 318 -88.93 -26.20 -21.75
C ASN A 318 -89.77 -27.42 -21.36
N ILE A 319 -89.38 -28.15 -20.31
CA ILE A 319 -90.15 -29.30 -19.78
C ILE A 319 -91.50 -28.82 -19.23
N LEU A 320 -91.53 -27.76 -18.42
CA LEU A 320 -92.76 -27.14 -17.90
C LEU A 320 -93.71 -26.72 -19.03
N ARG A 321 -93.17 -26.16 -20.12
CA ARG A 321 -93.95 -25.80 -21.31
C ARG A 321 -94.58 -27.02 -21.99
N LYS A 322 -93.85 -28.15 -22.07
CA LYS A 322 -94.36 -29.42 -22.60
C LYS A 322 -95.42 -30.05 -21.70
N ILE A 323 -95.24 -30.02 -20.38
CA ILE A 323 -96.18 -30.55 -19.39
C ILE A 323 -97.50 -29.76 -19.42
N LYS A 324 -97.44 -28.42 -19.39
CA LYS A 324 -98.65 -27.57 -19.52
C LYS A 324 -99.45 -27.88 -20.79
N ARG A 325 -98.78 -28.17 -21.91
CA ARG A 325 -99.43 -28.54 -23.18
C ARG A 325 -100.07 -29.93 -23.16
N LYS A 326 -99.56 -30.88 -22.38
CA LYS A 326 -100.10 -32.26 -22.28
C LYS A 326 -101.23 -32.43 -21.27
N ILE A 327 -101.27 -31.61 -20.22
CA ILE A 327 -102.22 -31.78 -19.11
C ILE A 327 -103.56 -31.04 -19.37
N LEU A 328 -103.59 -30.05 -20.26
CA LEU A 328 -104.79 -29.24 -20.51
C LEU A 328 -106.04 -29.99 -21.02
N PRO A 329 -105.98 -31.17 -21.70
CA PRO A 329 -107.20 -31.85 -22.17
C PRO A 329 -107.89 -32.80 -21.17
N PHE A 330 -107.34 -33.04 -19.97
CA PHE A 330 -107.83 -34.11 -19.08
C PHE A 330 -108.48 -33.62 -17.77
N PHE A 331 -108.68 -32.32 -17.59
CA PHE A 331 -109.45 -31.78 -16.47
C PHE A 331 -110.91 -31.54 -16.86
N GLY A 332 -111.71 -32.62 -16.82
CA GLY A 332 -113.17 -32.58 -16.76
C GLY A 332 -113.62 -33.11 -15.40
N GLY A 333 -113.80 -32.22 -14.41
CA GLY A 333 -114.22 -32.57 -13.05
C GLY A 333 -113.52 -31.69 -12.02
N GLY A 334 -114.04 -30.48 -11.83
CA GLY A 334 -113.35 -29.38 -11.16
C GLY A 334 -113.06 -29.60 -9.67
N VAL A 335 -111.77 -29.63 -9.34
CA VAL A 335 -111.09 -28.65 -8.48
C VAL A 335 -109.65 -28.65 -8.98
N THR A 336 -109.10 -27.49 -9.37
CA THR A 336 -107.66 -27.33 -9.61
C THR A 336 -106.99 -26.98 -8.27
N PRO A 337 -106.21 -27.87 -7.62
CA PRO A 337 -105.30 -27.45 -6.58
C PRO A 337 -104.03 -26.97 -7.27
N THR A 338 -103.70 -25.71 -7.08
CA THR A 338 -102.40 -25.11 -7.38
C THR A 338 -101.30 -25.87 -6.63
N LEU A 339 -100.63 -26.81 -7.30
CA LEU A 339 -99.38 -27.39 -6.81
C LEU A 339 -98.28 -26.31 -6.84
N LYS A 340 -98.10 -25.61 -5.72
CA LYS A 340 -96.84 -24.95 -5.38
C LYS A 340 -95.88 -26.02 -4.86
N VAL A 341 -95.06 -26.57 -5.74
CA VAL A 341 -93.92 -27.39 -5.34
C VAL A 341 -92.77 -26.46 -5.00
N SER A 342 -92.50 -26.30 -3.70
CA SER A 342 -91.27 -25.70 -3.18
C SER A 342 -90.21 -26.79 -3.02
N PHE A 343 -89.11 -26.71 -3.77
CA PHE A 343 -87.91 -27.49 -3.46
C PHE A 343 -86.96 -26.64 -2.62
N ARG A 344 -86.61 -27.15 -1.44
CA ARG A 344 -85.61 -26.60 -0.52
C ARG A 344 -84.59 -27.72 -0.26
N TRP A 345 -83.37 -27.53 -0.75
CA TRP A 345 -82.13 -28.21 -0.34
C TRP A 345 -81.07 -27.11 -0.46
N GLY A 346 -80.38 -26.63 0.57
CA GLY A 346 -79.88 -27.33 1.76
C GLY A 346 -78.36 -27.42 1.58
N VAL A 347 -77.66 -26.32 1.89
CA VAL A 347 -76.20 -26.18 1.78
C VAL A 347 -75.58 -26.70 3.07
N ALA A 348 -74.64 -27.63 2.96
CA ALA A 348 -73.52 -27.79 3.88
C ALA A 348 -72.28 -28.08 3.03
#